data_AF-A0A2E6N6I4-F1
#
_entry.id   AF-A0A2E6N6I4-F1
#
_cell.length_a   1.000
_cell.length_b   1.000
_cell.length_c   1.000
_cell.angle_alpha   90.00
_cell.angle_beta   90.00
_cell.angle_gamma   90.00
#
_symmetry.space_group_name_H-M   'P 1'
#
loop_
_entity.id
_entity.type
_entity.pdbx_description
1 polymer ?
#
loop_
_entity_poly.entity_id
_entity_poly.type
_entity_poly.pdbx_seq_one_letter_code
_entity_poly.pdbx_strand_id
1 'polypeptide(L)'
;MNNFPLIEMLTFFPRYSEVHTFDWRHRYVRKVRQIRSCHTKMLGGVPHSFFSITTQHGEVMDMRFNHDELLWDIVALPGSDSPVHSEDESRLVIDRVLVHQQRHKHQPSLAHRMCPIRFEWLPYAQCLRQSPIEHAKIDRMHPYRFLKGKNSSYQIHSVETRHLEDVMVTRHLHYIVEDTERRFYHVVYILDQGDWRFIQEVDEQFLFHRPAP
;
A
#
# COMPACT_ATOMS: atom_id res chain seq x y z
N MET A 1 -21.70 12.51 4.71
CA MET A 1 -20.42 12.50 5.45
C MET A 1 -20.15 11.06 5.85
N ASN A 2 -19.01 10.47 5.47
CA ASN A 2 -18.70 9.07 5.78
C ASN A 2 -18.53 8.90 7.30
N ASN A 3 -19.41 8.12 7.91
CA ASN A 3 -19.54 7.97 9.37
C ASN A 3 -18.62 6.90 9.98
N PHE A 4 -17.81 6.21 9.17
CA PHE A 4 -16.98 5.10 9.65
C PHE A 4 -15.72 5.60 10.37
N PRO A 5 -15.31 4.97 11.49
CA PRO A 5 -14.12 5.33 12.24
C PRO A 5 -12.82 5.12 11.45
N LEU A 6 -11.91 6.11 11.55
CA LEU A 6 -10.54 6.02 11.03
C LEU A 6 -9.73 4.95 11.78
N ILE A 7 -8.95 4.19 11.03
CA ILE A 7 -7.99 3.21 11.57
C ILE A 7 -6.58 3.49 11.08
N GLU A 8 -5.59 3.04 11.85
CA GLU A 8 -4.23 2.93 11.34
C GLU A 8 -4.09 1.60 10.62
N MET A 9 -3.36 1.60 9.51
CA MET A 9 -3.18 0.42 8.67
C MET A 9 -1.70 0.28 8.30
N LEU A 10 -1.16 -0.91 8.47
CA LEU A 10 -0.03 -1.36 7.66
C LEU A 10 -0.60 -1.91 6.37
N THR A 11 -0.14 -1.37 5.26
CA THR A 11 -0.64 -1.67 3.92
C THR A 11 0.51 -2.15 3.06
N PHE A 12 0.25 -3.20 2.31
CA PHE A 12 1.19 -3.81 1.40
C PHE A 12 0.84 -3.45 -0.04
N PHE A 13 1.80 -2.94 -0.80
CA PHE A 13 1.66 -2.51 -2.18
C PHE A 13 2.54 -3.36 -3.08
N PRO A 14 2.00 -4.43 -3.69
CA PRO A 14 2.67 -5.16 -4.75
C PRO A 14 2.45 -4.49 -6.12
N ARG A 15 3.44 -4.61 -6.99
CA ARG A 15 3.38 -4.08 -8.36
C ARG A 15 2.89 -5.12 -9.37
N TYR A 16 3.36 -6.37 -9.26
CA TYR A 16 3.14 -7.42 -10.27
C TYR A 16 2.70 -8.79 -9.73
N SER A 17 2.49 -8.92 -8.42
CA SER A 17 2.21 -10.21 -7.79
C SER A 17 0.76 -10.29 -7.35
N GLU A 18 0.04 -11.35 -7.76
CA GLU A 18 -1.29 -11.66 -7.21
C GLU A 18 -1.15 -12.31 -5.84
N VAL A 19 0.05 -12.83 -5.54
CA VAL A 19 0.35 -13.56 -4.33
C VAL A 19 0.65 -12.59 -3.21
N HIS A 20 -0.20 -12.61 -2.18
CA HIS A 20 -0.12 -11.73 -1.01
C HIS A 20 0.91 -12.23 0.01
N THR A 21 1.96 -12.92 -0.43
CA THR A 21 2.96 -13.49 0.48
C THR A 21 4.00 -12.45 0.86
N PHE A 22 4.31 -12.42 2.15
CA PHE A 22 5.32 -11.55 2.74
C PHE A 22 6.74 -12.13 2.60
N ASP A 23 6.99 -12.92 1.57
CA ASP A 23 8.28 -13.50 1.26
C ASP A 23 9.17 -12.45 0.61
N TRP A 24 9.89 -11.73 1.47
CA TRP A 24 10.82 -10.70 1.04
C TRP A 24 12.10 -11.32 0.47
N ARG A 25 12.49 -10.91 -0.73
CA ARG A 25 13.75 -11.27 -1.40
C ARG A 25 14.91 -10.52 -0.75
N HIS A 26 15.46 -11.10 0.31
CA HIS A 26 16.45 -10.47 1.21
C HIS A 26 17.52 -9.60 0.52
N ARG A 27 18.05 -10.02 -0.65
CA ARG A 27 19.05 -9.26 -1.42
C ARG A 27 18.57 -7.87 -1.89
N TYR A 28 17.28 -7.73 -2.17
CA TYR A 28 16.66 -6.52 -2.73
C TYR A 28 15.90 -5.69 -1.70
N VAL A 29 15.80 -6.20 -0.47
CA VAL A 29 15.08 -5.51 0.59
C VAL A 29 15.86 -4.28 1.03
N ARG A 30 15.12 -3.18 1.20
CA ARG A 30 15.55 -1.97 1.89
C ARG A 30 14.60 -1.69 3.03
N LYS A 31 15.15 -1.37 4.19
CA LYS A 31 14.40 -0.90 5.35
C LYS A 31 14.62 0.59 5.49
N VAL A 32 13.53 1.35 5.59
CA VAL A 32 13.60 2.79 5.81
C VAL A 32 14.03 3.04 7.25
N ARG A 33 15.09 3.84 7.42
CA ARG A 33 15.55 4.31 8.73
C ARG A 33 14.89 5.64 9.08
N GLN A 34 14.83 6.56 8.11
CA GLN A 34 14.31 7.90 8.32
C GLN A 34 13.71 8.45 7.02
N ILE A 35 12.60 9.18 7.16
CA ILE A 35 12.07 10.06 6.13
C ILE A 35 12.63 11.45 6.41
N ARG A 36 13.46 11.98 5.51
CA ARG A 36 14.11 13.29 5.64
C ARG A 36 13.15 14.42 5.30
N SER A 37 12.34 14.22 4.27
CA SER A 37 11.30 15.14 3.84
C SER A 37 10.20 14.39 3.12
N CYS A 38 8.98 14.93 3.16
CA CYS A 38 7.88 14.43 2.35
C CYS A 38 6.96 15.57 1.94
N HIS A 39 6.33 15.45 0.78
CA HIS A 39 5.34 16.42 0.31
C HIS A 39 4.39 15.78 -0.71
N THR A 40 3.26 16.43 -0.95
CA THR A 40 2.29 16.00 -1.96
C THR A 40 2.18 17.07 -3.04
N LYS A 41 2.16 16.67 -4.31
CA LYS A 41 2.02 17.57 -5.46
C LYS A 41 1.03 16.99 -6.48
N MET A 42 0.26 17.85 -7.13
CA MET A 42 -0.58 17.47 -8.27
C MET A 42 0.27 17.47 -9.54
N LEU A 43 0.27 16.35 -10.27
CA LEU A 43 0.92 16.21 -11.58
C LEU A 43 -0.09 15.64 -12.57
N GLY A 44 -0.38 16.37 -13.65
CA GLY A 44 -1.38 15.93 -14.64
C GLY A 44 -2.77 15.68 -14.06
N GLY A 45 -3.17 16.42 -13.02
CA GLY A 45 -4.45 16.20 -12.32
C GLY A 45 -4.44 15.04 -11.32
N VAL A 46 -3.34 14.32 -11.16
CA VAL A 46 -3.21 13.19 -10.22
C VAL A 46 -2.35 13.56 -9.01
N PRO A 47 -2.80 13.31 -7.77
CA PRO A 47 -1.98 13.52 -6.60
C PRO A 47 -0.82 12.52 -6.53
N HIS A 48 0.37 13.03 -6.25
CA HIS A 48 1.57 12.24 -6.03
C HIS A 48 2.19 12.61 -4.68
N SER A 49 2.57 11.61 -3.89
CA SER A 49 3.37 11.81 -2.67
C SER A 49 4.83 11.51 -2.95
N PHE A 50 5.72 12.39 -2.51
CA PHE A 50 7.16 12.28 -2.66
C PHE A 50 7.81 12.15 -1.28
N PHE A 51 8.84 11.31 -1.19
CA PHE A 51 9.56 11.01 0.03
C PHE A 51 11.05 10.98 -0.24
N SER A 52 11.82 11.82 0.45
CA SER A 52 13.27 11.65 0.51
C SER A 52 13.60 10.83 1.74
N ILE A 53 14.21 9.66 1.56
CA ILE A 53 14.44 8.67 2.61
C ILE A 53 15.93 8.35 2.78
N THR A 54 16.25 7.81 3.96
CA THR A 54 17.53 7.15 4.22
C THR A 54 17.26 5.71 4.66
N THR A 55 17.93 4.75 4.04
CA THR A 55 17.81 3.32 4.40
C THR A 55 18.65 3.01 5.64
N GLN A 56 18.41 1.85 6.27
CA GLN A 56 19.24 1.37 7.38
C GLN A 56 20.71 1.15 6.98
N HIS A 57 20.99 0.97 5.68
CA HIS A 57 22.34 0.83 5.13
C HIS A 57 22.97 2.18 4.73
N GLY A 58 22.27 3.30 4.95
CA GLY A 58 22.79 4.65 4.68
C GLY A 58 22.55 5.16 3.25
N GLU A 59 21.86 4.41 2.40
CA GLU A 59 21.49 4.87 1.05
C GLU A 59 20.45 6.00 1.16
N VAL A 60 20.60 7.05 0.35
CA VAL A 60 19.61 8.13 0.23
C VAL A 60 18.83 7.92 -1.06
N MET A 61 17.51 7.98 -1.02
CA MET A 61 16.68 7.71 -2.20
C MET A 61 15.45 8.59 -2.18
N ASP A 62 14.99 9.01 -3.35
CA ASP A 62 13.72 9.70 -3.49
C ASP A 62 12.67 8.76 -4.07
N MET A 63 11.64 8.48 -3.27
CA MET A 63 10.50 7.65 -3.64
C MET A 63 9.31 8.52 -4.03
N ARG A 64 8.47 8.00 -4.92
CA ARG A 64 7.19 8.60 -5.29
C ARG A 64 6.08 7.55 -5.23
N PHE A 65 4.94 7.98 -4.73
CA PHE A 65 3.69 7.23 -4.77
C PHE A 65 2.67 7.96 -5.64
N ASN A 66 2.12 7.27 -6.63
CA ASN A 66 0.98 7.72 -7.43
C ASN A 66 -0.31 7.26 -6.74
N HIS A 67 -1.13 8.21 -6.28
CA HIS A 67 -2.36 7.91 -5.54
C HIS A 67 -3.48 7.34 -6.41
N ASP A 68 -3.48 7.60 -7.71
CA ASP A 68 -4.48 7.03 -8.61
C ASP A 68 -4.11 5.60 -9.01
N GLU A 69 -2.86 5.38 -9.43
CA GLU A 69 -2.40 4.05 -9.88
C GLU A 69 -2.06 3.09 -8.74
N LEU A 70 -1.93 3.60 -7.51
CA LEU A 70 -1.46 2.90 -6.31
C LEU A 70 -0.07 2.27 -6.49
N LEU A 71 0.80 2.95 -7.26
CA LEU A 71 2.15 2.47 -7.58
C LEU A 71 3.24 3.30 -6.92
N TRP A 72 4.29 2.60 -6.51
CA TRP A 72 5.51 3.18 -5.94
C TRP A 72 6.66 3.13 -6.94
N ASP A 73 7.42 4.21 -7.06
CA ASP A 73 8.60 4.35 -7.92
C ASP A 73 9.79 4.97 -7.16
N ILE A 74 11.00 4.76 -7.67
CA ILE A 74 12.18 5.59 -7.35
C ILE A 74 12.31 6.67 -8.42
N VAL A 75 12.45 7.92 -7.99
CA VAL A 75 12.55 9.10 -8.87
C VAL A 75 14.00 9.53 -9.06
N ALA A 76 14.80 9.47 -7.99
CA ALA A 76 16.21 9.85 -8.02
C ALA A 76 17.05 8.98 -7.09
N LEU A 77 18.31 8.79 -7.46
CA LEU A 77 19.35 8.10 -6.71
C LEU A 77 20.47 9.08 -6.33
N PRO A 78 21.32 8.75 -5.33
CA PRO A 78 22.47 9.58 -5.01
C PRO A 78 23.38 9.71 -6.24
N GLY A 79 23.63 10.94 -6.69
CA GLY A 79 24.61 11.23 -7.74
C GLY A 79 24.15 11.02 -9.19
N SER A 80 22.84 10.87 -9.46
CA SER A 80 22.32 10.82 -10.84
C SER A 80 21.41 12.01 -11.15
N ASP A 81 21.80 12.84 -12.13
CA ASP A 81 20.96 13.93 -12.66
C ASP A 81 19.91 13.43 -13.69
N SER A 82 19.87 12.13 -13.97
CA SER A 82 18.94 11.52 -14.93
C SER A 82 17.81 10.76 -14.22
N PRO A 83 16.55 10.94 -14.64
CA PRO A 83 15.45 10.11 -14.15
C PRO A 83 15.69 8.64 -14.47
N VAL A 84 15.29 7.74 -13.56
CA VAL A 84 15.45 6.27 -13.67
C VAL A 84 14.45 5.66 -14.68
N HIS A 85 14.35 6.27 -15.86
CA HIS A 85 13.43 5.89 -16.93
C HIS A 85 14.22 5.59 -18.21
N SER A 86 14.98 4.49 -18.18
CA SER A 86 15.29 3.73 -19.39
C SER A 86 14.27 2.60 -19.54
N GLU A 87 13.86 2.27 -20.76
CA GLU A 87 13.03 1.10 -21.08
C GLU A 87 13.83 -0.21 -21.06
N ASP A 88 14.99 -0.21 -20.40
CA ASP A 88 15.91 -1.33 -20.37
C ASP A 88 15.54 -2.31 -19.25
N GLU A 89 15.72 -3.61 -19.48
CA GLU A 89 15.44 -4.68 -18.51
C GLU A 89 16.31 -4.56 -17.23
N SER A 90 17.41 -3.81 -17.34
CA SER A 90 18.31 -3.42 -16.25
C SER A 90 17.72 -2.36 -15.31
N ARG A 91 16.61 -1.72 -15.69
CA ARG A 91 15.96 -0.68 -14.88
C ARG A 91 15.54 -1.25 -13.53
N LEU A 92 15.93 -0.57 -12.47
CA LEU A 92 15.51 -0.92 -11.11
C LEU A 92 14.11 -0.37 -10.84
N VAL A 93 13.24 -1.19 -10.27
CA VAL A 93 11.86 -0.84 -9.91
C VAL A 93 11.55 -1.23 -8.47
N ILE A 94 10.49 -0.65 -7.94
CA ILE A 94 9.92 -1.07 -6.68
C ILE A 94 8.84 -2.11 -6.96
N ASP A 95 9.06 -3.36 -6.56
CA ASP A 95 8.05 -4.42 -6.73
C ASP A 95 7.07 -4.48 -5.57
N ARG A 96 7.54 -4.25 -4.34
CA ARG A 96 6.77 -4.43 -3.11
C ARG A 96 7.12 -3.33 -2.12
N VAL A 97 6.12 -2.74 -1.47
CA VAL A 97 6.30 -1.77 -0.38
C VAL A 97 5.36 -2.09 0.78
N LEU A 98 5.89 -2.07 1.99
CA LEU A 98 5.11 -2.04 3.22
C LEU A 98 5.10 -0.61 3.75
N VAL A 99 3.89 -0.07 3.95
CA VAL A 99 3.66 1.32 4.35
C VAL A 99 2.79 1.34 5.59
N HIS A 100 3.15 2.17 6.56
CA HIS A 100 2.25 2.55 7.65
C HIS A 100 1.41 3.76 7.23
N GLN A 101 0.12 3.54 7.05
CA GLN A 101 -0.88 4.57 6.84
C GLN A 101 -1.48 4.98 8.19
N GLN A 102 -1.19 6.21 8.57
CA GLN A 102 -1.56 6.78 9.84
C GLN A 102 -2.97 7.36 9.78
N ARG A 103 -3.77 7.06 10.81
CA ARG A 103 -4.98 7.83 11.08
C ARG A 103 -4.57 9.28 11.33
N HIS A 104 -5.35 10.21 10.82
CA HIS A 104 -5.06 11.62 11.01
C HIS A 104 -6.36 12.39 11.23
N LYS A 105 -6.29 13.41 12.08
CA LYS A 105 -7.35 14.42 12.19
C LYS A 105 -6.93 15.74 11.54
N HIS A 106 -5.63 16.05 11.55
CA HIS A 106 -5.08 17.36 11.18
C HIS A 106 -3.74 17.30 10.43
N GLN A 107 -3.39 16.17 9.79
CA GLN A 107 -2.11 16.12 9.06
C GLN A 107 -2.17 16.90 7.73
N PRO A 108 -1.11 17.68 7.41
CA PRO A 108 -1.16 18.71 6.38
C PRO A 108 -1.18 18.20 4.93
N SER A 109 -0.69 16.99 4.65
CA SER A 109 -0.78 16.39 3.30
C SER A 109 -0.91 14.87 3.32
N LEU A 110 -1.28 14.28 2.18
CA LEU A 110 -1.37 12.83 2.00
C LEU A 110 -0.03 12.12 2.28
N ALA A 111 1.10 12.74 1.90
CA ALA A 111 2.42 12.17 2.12
C ALA A 111 2.73 11.98 3.62
N HIS A 112 2.35 12.93 4.48
CA HIS A 112 2.62 12.82 5.91
C HIS A 112 1.91 11.63 6.56
N ARG A 113 0.80 11.19 5.97
CA ARG A 113 -0.01 10.06 6.46
C ARG A 113 0.56 8.71 6.08
N MET A 114 1.55 8.67 5.19
CA MET A 114 2.12 7.44 4.63
C MET A 114 3.59 7.36 5.01
N CYS A 115 3.96 6.35 5.79
CA CYS A 115 5.33 6.11 6.18
C CYS A 115 5.81 4.79 5.54
N PRO A 116 6.55 4.81 4.41
CA PRO A 116 7.16 3.59 3.90
C PRO A 116 8.13 3.03 4.94
N ILE A 117 7.99 1.75 5.28
CA ILE A 117 8.80 1.07 6.29
C ILE A 117 9.85 0.18 5.63
N ARG A 118 9.44 -0.54 4.58
CA ARG A 118 10.25 -1.54 3.89
C ARG A 118 9.81 -1.64 2.45
N PHE A 119 10.75 -1.84 1.54
CA PHE A 119 10.46 -2.07 0.14
C PHE A 119 11.49 -2.99 -0.50
N GLU A 120 11.14 -3.53 -1.66
CA GLU A 120 12.08 -4.22 -2.54
C GLU A 120 12.45 -3.33 -3.70
N TRP A 121 13.75 -3.26 -3.97
CA TRP A 121 14.30 -2.51 -5.09
C TRP A 121 15.22 -3.42 -5.89
N LEU A 122 14.78 -3.77 -7.09
CA LEU A 122 15.36 -4.84 -7.90
C LEU A 122 15.23 -4.56 -9.40
N PRO A 123 16.02 -5.23 -10.24
CA PRO A 123 15.87 -5.15 -11.69
C PRO A 123 14.48 -5.59 -12.14
N TYR A 124 13.92 -4.88 -13.11
CA TYR A 124 12.59 -5.15 -13.68
C TYR A 124 12.46 -6.59 -14.17
N ALA A 125 13.50 -7.13 -14.82
CA ALA A 125 13.54 -8.53 -15.27
C ALA A 125 13.37 -9.57 -14.15
N GLN A 126 13.58 -9.18 -12.88
CA GLN A 126 13.44 -10.07 -11.72
C GLN A 126 12.09 -9.93 -11.01
N CYS A 127 11.21 -9.05 -11.48
CA CYS A 127 9.84 -8.99 -11.02
C CYS A 127 9.11 -10.28 -11.41
N LEU A 128 8.51 -10.97 -10.43
CA LEU A 128 7.67 -12.12 -10.68
C LEU A 128 6.35 -11.62 -11.27
N ARG A 129 6.22 -11.69 -12.59
CA ARG A 129 5.01 -11.31 -13.30
C ARG A 129 4.25 -12.58 -13.67
N GLN A 130 3.09 -12.78 -13.07
CA GLN A 130 2.24 -13.96 -13.35
C GLN A 130 1.43 -13.78 -14.64
N SER A 131 1.14 -12.54 -15.02
CA SER A 131 0.35 -12.21 -16.20
C SER A 131 0.92 -11.03 -16.99
N PRO A 132 0.88 -11.06 -18.33
CA PRO A 132 1.21 -9.90 -19.16
C PRO A 132 0.16 -8.78 -19.03
N ILE A 133 -1.01 -9.04 -18.47
CA ILE A 133 -2.04 -8.02 -18.24
C ILE A 133 -1.63 -7.20 -17.00
N GLU A 134 -1.83 -5.88 -17.07
CA GLU A 134 -1.61 -5.03 -15.90
C GLU A 134 -2.57 -5.42 -14.76
N HIS A 135 -2.03 -5.53 -13.56
CA HIS A 135 -2.81 -5.80 -12.36
C HIS A 135 -3.91 -4.76 -12.19
N ALA A 136 -5.12 -5.21 -11.86
CA ALA A 136 -6.20 -4.30 -11.55
C ALA A 136 -5.84 -3.49 -10.30
N LYS A 137 -6.36 -2.26 -10.21
CA LYS A 137 -6.08 -1.33 -9.09
C LYS A 137 -6.36 -1.97 -7.72
N ILE A 138 -7.39 -2.81 -7.64
CA ILE A 138 -7.79 -3.56 -6.44
C ILE A 138 -6.74 -4.58 -5.96
N ASP A 139 -5.80 -4.95 -6.83
CA ASP A 139 -4.72 -5.91 -6.57
C ASP A 139 -3.37 -5.22 -6.29
N ARG A 140 -3.33 -3.89 -6.24
CA ARG A 140 -2.10 -3.12 -6.02
C ARG A 140 -1.96 -2.62 -4.58
N MET A 141 -2.93 -2.93 -3.73
CA MET A 141 -2.97 -2.51 -2.33
C MET A 141 -3.72 -3.54 -1.50
N HIS A 142 -3.08 -4.04 -0.45
CA HIS A 142 -3.66 -5.04 0.45
C HIS A 142 -3.47 -4.60 1.91
N PRO A 143 -4.51 -4.71 2.73
CA PRO A 143 -4.37 -4.48 4.16
C PRO A 143 -3.54 -5.61 4.78
N TYR A 144 -2.61 -5.27 5.67
CA TYR A 144 -1.71 -6.24 6.32
C TYR A 144 -1.94 -6.34 7.84
N ARG A 145 -2.13 -5.21 8.51
CA ARG A 145 -2.41 -5.16 9.94
C ARG A 145 -3.08 -3.84 10.23
N PHE A 146 -4.12 -3.84 11.05
CA PHE A 146 -4.75 -2.59 11.45
C PHE A 146 -4.82 -2.41 12.96
N LEU A 147 -4.94 -1.15 13.38
CA LEU A 147 -5.20 -0.77 14.76
C LEU A 147 -6.59 -0.13 14.86
N LYS A 148 -7.48 -0.77 15.63
CA LYS A 148 -8.77 -0.20 16.02
C LYS A 148 -8.61 0.46 17.38
N GLY A 149 -8.32 1.76 17.40
CA GLY A 149 -8.05 2.48 18.65
C GLY A 149 -6.63 2.28 19.19
N LYS A 150 -6.42 2.48 20.50
CA LYS A 150 -5.06 2.51 21.08
C LYS A 150 -4.45 1.13 21.34
N ASN A 151 -5.27 0.11 21.64
CA ASN A 151 -4.77 -1.16 22.21
C ASN A 151 -5.17 -2.40 21.40
N SER A 152 -5.90 -2.26 20.31
CA SER A 152 -6.39 -3.43 19.54
C SER A 152 -5.72 -3.49 18.18
N SER A 153 -4.71 -4.35 18.06
CA SER A 153 -4.00 -4.64 16.81
C SER A 153 -4.44 -5.97 16.25
N TYR A 154 -4.85 -5.97 14.99
CA TYR A 154 -5.33 -7.15 14.29
C TYR A 154 -4.40 -7.45 13.12
N GLN A 155 -3.74 -8.59 13.18
CA GLN A 155 -2.89 -9.08 12.11
C GLN A 155 -3.77 -9.77 11.08
N ILE A 156 -3.72 -9.32 9.82
CA ILE A 156 -4.50 -9.95 8.75
C ILE A 156 -3.79 -11.24 8.34
N HIS A 157 -4.58 -12.31 8.26
CA HIS A 157 -4.18 -13.62 7.77
C HIS A 157 -4.48 -13.73 6.27
N SER A 158 -5.70 -13.39 5.85
CA SER A 158 -6.15 -13.46 4.46
C SER A 158 -7.13 -12.34 4.11
N VAL A 159 -7.23 -12.06 2.82
CA VAL A 159 -8.26 -11.19 2.24
C VAL A 159 -9.26 -12.11 1.54
N GLU A 160 -10.46 -12.23 2.10
CA GLU A 160 -11.49 -13.16 1.62
C GLU A 160 -12.23 -12.59 0.41
N THR A 161 -12.58 -11.31 0.48
CA THR A 161 -13.30 -10.61 -0.58
C THR A 161 -12.74 -9.21 -0.73
N ARG A 162 -12.67 -8.72 -1.96
CA ARG A 162 -12.35 -7.31 -2.25
C ARG A 162 -13.06 -6.84 -3.50
N HIS A 163 -13.41 -5.56 -3.53
CA HIS A 163 -13.99 -4.94 -4.71
C HIS A 163 -13.79 -3.42 -4.69
N LEU A 164 -13.91 -2.81 -5.86
CA LEU A 164 -13.96 -1.37 -6.04
C LEU A 164 -15.43 -0.96 -6.17
N GLU A 165 -15.84 0.03 -5.40
CA GLU A 165 -17.18 0.63 -5.48
C GLU A 165 -17.06 2.11 -5.88
N ASP A 166 -17.76 2.52 -6.94
CA ASP A 166 -17.89 3.93 -7.32
C ASP A 166 -19.01 4.57 -6.48
N VAL A 167 -18.66 5.51 -5.60
CA VAL A 167 -19.60 6.17 -4.68
C VAL A 167 -19.66 7.66 -4.99
N MET A 168 -20.65 8.08 -5.79
CA MET A 168 -21.02 9.45 -6.23
C MET A 168 -19.87 10.40 -6.62
N VAL A 169 -18.95 10.70 -5.71
CA VAL A 169 -17.85 11.66 -5.81
C VAL A 169 -16.46 11.01 -5.69
N THR A 170 -16.37 9.77 -5.21
CA THR A 170 -15.10 9.07 -4.95
C THR A 170 -15.22 7.58 -5.25
N ARG A 171 -14.10 6.85 -5.14
CA ARG A 171 -14.06 5.40 -5.20
C ARG A 171 -13.61 4.82 -3.88
N HIS A 172 -14.20 3.70 -3.50
CA HIS A 172 -13.88 2.97 -2.29
C HIS A 172 -13.32 1.59 -2.65
N LEU A 173 -12.21 1.21 -2.02
CA LEU A 173 -11.69 -0.15 -2.05
C LEU A 173 -12.13 -0.87 -0.79
N HIS A 174 -13.06 -1.80 -0.94
CA HIS A 174 -13.61 -2.59 0.15
C HIS A 174 -12.84 -3.90 0.28
N TYR A 175 -12.56 -4.29 1.53
CA TYR A 175 -11.91 -5.55 1.87
C TYR A 175 -12.65 -6.22 3.01
N ILE A 176 -12.98 -7.49 2.83
CA ILE A 176 -13.31 -8.42 3.90
C ILE A 176 -12.03 -9.19 4.22
N VAL A 177 -11.55 -9.06 5.46
CA VAL A 177 -10.28 -9.62 5.90
C VAL A 177 -10.49 -10.57 7.07
N GLU A 178 -9.78 -11.69 7.08
CA GLU A 178 -9.69 -12.60 8.22
C GLU A 178 -8.42 -12.28 9.01
N ASP A 179 -8.51 -12.20 10.34
CA ASP A 179 -7.35 -12.04 11.20
C ASP A 179 -6.75 -13.39 11.64
N THR A 180 -5.63 -13.35 12.36
CA THR A 180 -4.99 -14.56 12.89
C THR A 180 -5.80 -15.31 13.96
N GLU A 181 -6.83 -14.68 14.52
CA GLU A 181 -7.77 -15.27 15.49
C GLU A 181 -9.06 -15.78 14.81
N ARG A 182 -9.10 -15.81 13.46
CA ARG A 182 -10.25 -16.23 12.64
C ARG A 182 -11.49 -15.34 12.79
N ARG A 183 -11.28 -14.04 13.03
CA ARG A 183 -12.35 -13.03 13.03
C ARG A 183 -12.35 -12.27 11.73
N PHE A 184 -13.53 -11.91 11.24
CA PHE A 184 -13.70 -11.24 9.96
C PHE A 184 -14.05 -9.77 10.14
N TYR A 185 -13.42 -8.92 9.35
CA TYR A 185 -13.60 -7.48 9.41
C TYR A 185 -13.84 -6.88 8.04
N HIS A 186 -14.77 -5.93 7.97
CA HIS A 186 -14.95 -5.08 6.81
C HIS A 186 -14.19 -3.78 7.00
N VAL A 187 -13.16 -3.59 6.18
CA VAL A 187 -12.38 -2.35 6.13
C VAL A 187 -12.46 -1.76 4.73
N VAL A 188 -12.36 -0.43 4.65
CA VAL A 188 -12.46 0.31 3.39
C VAL A 188 -11.34 1.33 3.30
N TYR A 189 -10.76 1.47 2.12
CA TYR A 189 -9.88 2.58 1.77
C TYR A 189 -10.60 3.55 0.83
N ILE A 190 -10.65 4.82 1.19
CA ILE A 190 -11.29 5.86 0.39
C ILE A 190 -10.21 6.59 -0.41
N LEU A 191 -10.27 6.51 -1.75
CA LEU A 191 -9.16 6.92 -2.61
C LEU A 191 -8.86 8.41 -2.57
N ASP A 192 -9.88 9.27 -2.63
CA ASP A 192 -9.72 10.73 -2.61
C ASP A 192 -9.23 11.26 -1.25
N GLN A 193 -9.66 10.64 -0.16
CA GLN A 193 -9.27 11.00 1.20
C GLN A 193 -7.91 10.41 1.60
N GLY A 194 -7.54 9.29 0.99
CA GLY A 194 -6.33 8.53 1.30
C GLY A 194 -6.33 7.98 2.73
N ASP A 195 -7.49 7.52 3.20
CA ASP A 195 -7.67 7.02 4.56
C ASP A 195 -8.26 5.59 4.60
N TRP A 196 -7.91 4.86 5.65
CA TRP A 196 -8.52 3.58 5.97
C TRP A 196 -9.58 3.76 7.04
N ARG A 197 -10.71 3.05 6.86
CA ARG A 197 -11.82 3.07 7.80
C ARG A 197 -12.29 1.67 8.12
N PHE A 198 -12.71 1.50 9.36
CA PHE A 198 -13.34 0.29 9.84
C PHE A 198 -14.85 0.43 9.71
N ILE A 199 -15.49 -0.47 8.98
CA ILE A 199 -16.94 -0.47 8.81
C ILE A 199 -17.56 -1.25 9.96
N GLN A 200 -17.30 -2.54 10.02
CA GLN A 200 -17.83 -3.43 11.06
C GLN A 200 -17.03 -4.72 11.16
N GLU A 201 -17.24 -5.44 12.27
CA GLU A 201 -16.92 -6.85 12.36
C GLU A 201 -18.04 -7.64 11.70
N VAL A 202 -17.72 -8.75 11.06
CA VAL A 202 -18.69 -9.55 10.33
C VAL A 202 -18.62 -10.99 10.78
N ASP A 203 -19.79 -11.60 10.90
CA ASP A 203 -19.91 -13.02 11.25
C ASP A 203 -19.73 -13.88 9.98
N GLU A 204 -18.90 -14.92 10.08
CA GLU A 204 -18.59 -15.86 8.99
C GLU A 204 -19.87 -16.42 8.33
N GLN A 205 -20.85 -16.77 9.17
CA GLN A 205 -22.12 -17.41 8.78
C GLN A 205 -22.97 -16.57 7.82
N PHE A 206 -22.78 -15.25 7.82
CA PHE A 206 -23.54 -14.33 6.97
C PHE A 206 -22.80 -13.97 5.67
N LEU A 207 -21.50 -14.27 5.56
CA LEU A 207 -20.66 -13.84 4.44
C LEU A 207 -20.29 -14.95 3.48
N PHE A 208 -20.01 -16.16 3.98
CA PHE A 208 -19.42 -17.21 3.17
C PHE A 208 -20.26 -18.48 3.22
N HIS A 209 -20.77 -18.92 2.07
CA HIS A 209 -21.17 -20.31 1.89
C HIS A 209 -19.89 -21.14 1.70
N ARG A 210 -19.10 -21.34 2.76
CA ARG A 210 -18.00 -22.32 2.72
C ARG A 210 -18.65 -23.72 2.76
N PRO A 211 -18.53 -24.56 1.73
CA PRO A 211 -18.89 -25.97 1.90
C PRO A 211 -18.02 -26.53 3.03
N ALA A 212 -18.65 -27.21 3.99
CA ALA A 212 -17.96 -27.86 5.09
C ALA A 212 -16.88 -28.84 4.53
N PRO A 213 -15.77 -29.04 5.25
CA PRO A 213 -14.70 -29.95 4.82
C PRO A 213 -15.18 -31.39 4.63
#